data_AF-T0TZG2-F1
#
_entry.id   AF-T0TZG2-F1
#
_cell.length_a   1.000
_cell.length_b   1.000
_cell.length_c   1.000
_cell.angle_alpha   90.00
_cell.angle_beta   90.00
_cell.angle_gamma   90.00
#
_symmetry.space_group_name_H-M   'P 1'
#
loop_
_entity.id
_entity.type
_entity.pdbx_description
1 polymer ?
#
loop_
_entity_poly.entity_id
_entity_poly.type
_entity_poly.pdbx_seq_one_letter_code
_entity_poly.pdbx_strand_id
1 'polypeptide(L)'
;MFGAERQIRLRPSYFPFTEPSVEVDVSCFKCGGKGCNVCKKTGWIEILGAGMVHPQVLEMSGVDSEEYSGFAFGLGQERIAMLRYGINDIRGFYQGDVRFSEQFK
;
A
#
# COMPACT_ATOMS: atom_id res chain seq x y z
N MET A 1 -3.86 3.73 -12.83
CA MET A 1 -2.64 3.58 -12.02
C MET A 1 -2.26 2.12 -11.87
N PHE A 2 -3.19 1.23 -11.51
CA PHE A 2 -2.91 -0.21 -11.35
C PHE A 2 -3.81 -1.09 -12.23
N GLY A 3 -3.83 -0.81 -13.54
CA GLY A 3 -4.58 -1.63 -14.52
C GLY A 3 -4.11 -3.08 -14.56
N ALA A 4 -4.81 -3.93 -15.32
CA ALA A 4 -4.54 -5.37 -15.40
C ALA A 4 -3.10 -5.72 -15.82
N GLU A 5 -2.39 -4.79 -16.45
CA GLU A 5 -0.98 -4.93 -16.84
C GLU A 5 0.03 -4.78 -15.69
N ARG A 6 -0.40 -4.41 -14.47
CA ARG A 6 0.51 -4.18 -13.34
C ARG A 6 0.81 -5.44 -12.57
N GLN A 7 2.10 -5.58 -12.25
CA GLN A 7 2.64 -6.71 -11.51
C GLN A 7 2.81 -6.30 -10.06
N ILE A 8 2.59 -7.24 -9.14
CA ILE A 8 2.88 -7.08 -7.73
C ILE A 8 4.17 -7.82 -7.38
N ARG A 9 4.88 -7.32 -6.36
CA ARG A 9 6.03 -7.99 -5.75
C ARG A 9 5.81 -8.05 -4.26
N LEU A 10 5.78 -9.26 -3.71
CA LEU A 10 5.67 -9.52 -2.28
C LEU A 10 7.08 -9.71 -1.72
N ARG A 11 7.48 -8.86 -0.78
CA ARG A 11 8.75 -8.97 -0.08
C ARG A 11 8.48 -9.39 1.37
N PRO A 12 9.19 -10.39 1.92
CA PRO A 12 9.07 -10.71 3.34
C PRO A 12 9.32 -9.48 4.20
N SER A 13 8.47 -9.28 5.20
CA SER A 13 8.60 -8.23 6.22
C SER A 13 8.10 -8.78 7.57
N TYR A 14 7.96 -7.91 8.57
CA TYR A 14 7.48 -8.27 9.90
C TYR A 14 6.48 -7.24 10.41
N PHE A 15 5.28 -7.72 10.78
CA PHE A 15 4.31 -6.97 11.56
C PHE A 15 3.84 -7.84 12.73
N PRO A 16 3.78 -7.35 13.98
CA PRO A 16 3.45 -8.18 15.15
C PRO A 16 2.05 -8.85 15.09
N PHE A 17 1.15 -8.31 14.28
CA PHE A 17 -0.24 -8.77 14.15
C PHE A 17 -0.47 -9.70 12.94
N THR A 18 0.58 -10.01 12.16
CA THR A 18 0.48 -10.95 11.03
C THR A 18 1.69 -11.88 10.90
N GLU A 19 1.46 -13.14 10.56
CA GLU A 19 2.51 -14.13 10.27
C GLU A 19 2.02 -15.21 9.30
N PRO A 20 2.61 -15.38 8.10
CA PRO A 20 3.70 -14.57 7.52
C PRO A 20 3.26 -13.14 7.12
N SER A 21 4.24 -12.24 7.10
CA SER A 21 4.08 -10.81 6.76
C SER A 21 4.82 -10.43 5.47
N VAL A 22 4.23 -9.52 4.69
CA VAL A 22 4.80 -9.03 3.42
C VAL A 22 4.60 -7.52 3.23
N GLU A 23 5.61 -6.89 2.64
CA GLU A 23 5.48 -5.59 1.97
C GLU A 23 5.12 -5.82 0.51
N VAL A 24 4.23 -4.99 -0.03
CA VAL A 24 3.71 -5.15 -1.39
C VAL A 24 4.09 -3.94 -2.23
N ASP A 25 4.90 -4.22 -3.24
CA ASP A 25 5.26 -3.26 -4.26
C ASP A 25 4.44 -3.49 -5.54
N VAL A 26 4.19 -2.41 -6.29
CA VAL A 26 3.59 -2.48 -7.63
C VAL A 26 4.58 -1.97 -8.68
N SER A 27 4.53 -2.59 -9.86
CA SER A 27 5.34 -2.16 -11.00
C SER A 27 5.05 -0.70 -11.36
N CYS A 28 6.10 0.08 -11.57
CA CYS A 28 6.00 1.52 -11.67
C CYS A 28 5.11 1.95 -12.84
N PHE A 29 4.03 2.68 -12.51
CA PHE A 29 3.03 3.12 -13.49
C PHE A 29 3.61 3.99 -14.61
N LYS A 30 4.64 4.79 -14.29
CA LYS A 30 5.27 5.77 -15.19
C LYS A 30 6.26 5.19 -16.20
N CYS A 31 7.04 4.18 -15.80
CA CYS A 31 8.13 3.64 -16.64
C CYS A 31 7.95 2.17 -17.05
N GLY A 32 6.85 1.53 -16.63
CA GLY A 32 6.59 0.12 -16.93
C GLY A 32 7.63 -0.84 -16.35
N GLY A 33 8.30 -0.44 -15.25
CA GLY A 33 9.35 -1.25 -14.61
C GLY A 33 10.78 -0.93 -15.04
N LYS A 34 11.02 -0.08 -16.05
CA LYS A 34 12.39 0.27 -16.51
C LYS A 34 13.24 1.06 -15.50
N GLY A 35 12.59 1.69 -14.51
CA GLY A 35 13.23 2.60 -13.55
C GLY A 35 13.08 4.07 -13.95
N CYS A 36 12.66 4.91 -13.00
CA CYS A 36 12.57 6.36 -13.15
C CYS A 36 12.59 7.05 -11.77
N ASN A 37 12.54 8.39 -11.73
CA ASN A 37 12.56 9.14 -10.47
C ASN A 37 11.41 8.76 -9.51
N VAL A 38 10.22 8.44 -10.03
CA VAL A 38 9.04 8.09 -9.19
C VAL A 38 9.27 6.81 -8.39
N CYS A 39 9.87 5.79 -9.02
CA CYS A 39 10.20 4.53 -8.35
C CYS A 39 11.65 4.48 -7.88
N LYS A 40 12.34 5.62 -7.77
CA LYS A 40 13.76 5.68 -7.38
C LYS A 40 14.66 4.72 -8.18
N LYS A 41 14.40 4.61 -9.48
CA LYS A 41 15.10 3.73 -10.45
C LYS A 41 14.99 2.22 -10.17
N THR A 42 14.13 1.77 -9.27
CA THR A 42 13.98 0.33 -8.95
C THR A 42 12.99 -0.39 -9.87
N GLY A 43 12.10 0.35 -10.52
CA GLY A 43 10.96 -0.22 -11.25
C GLY A 43 9.76 -0.58 -10.37
N TRP A 44 9.88 -0.49 -9.05
CA TRP A 44 8.89 -0.90 -8.06
C TRP A 44 8.55 0.23 -7.08
N ILE A 45 7.30 0.29 -6.66
CA ILE A 45 6.83 1.28 -5.68
C ILE A 45 6.07 0.53 -4.59
N GLU A 46 6.55 0.59 -3.36
CA GLU A 46 5.85 0.06 -2.19
C GLU A 46 4.57 0.88 -1.94
N ILE A 47 3.44 0.19 -1.80
CA ILE A 47 2.12 0.83 -1.64
C ILE A 47 1.31 0.33 -0.46
N LEU A 48 1.55 -0.89 0.03
CA LEU A 48 0.81 -1.47 1.15
C LEU A 48 1.62 -2.55 1.88
N GLY A 49 1.26 -2.81 3.12
CA GLY A 49 1.70 -3.98 3.89
C GLY A 49 0.54 -4.97 4.05
N ALA A 50 0.83 -6.26 4.09
CA ALA A 50 -0.16 -7.31 4.26
C ALA A 50 0.40 -8.54 4.97
N GLY A 51 -0.46 -9.45 5.39
CA GLY A 51 -0.05 -10.74 5.94
C GLY A 51 -1.23 -11.57 6.40
N MET A 52 -0.95 -12.82 6.79
CA MET A 52 -1.94 -13.67 7.44
C MET A 52 -2.09 -13.22 8.89
N VAL A 53 -3.31 -13.05 9.39
CA VAL A 53 -3.55 -12.61 10.78
C VAL A 53 -2.92 -13.60 11.74
N HIS A 54 -2.12 -13.09 12.68
CA HIS A 54 -1.42 -13.94 13.65
C HIS A 54 -2.44 -14.66 14.56
N PRO A 55 -2.29 -15.96 14.87
CA PRO A 55 -3.25 -16.74 15.66
C PRO A 55 -3.65 -16.07 16.98
N GLN A 56 -2.68 -15.52 17.73
CA GLN A 56 -2.96 -14.79 18.99
C GLN A 56 -3.93 -13.61 18.80
N VAL A 57 -3.94 -12.94 17.64
CA VAL A 57 -4.87 -11.83 17.36
C VAL A 57 -6.30 -12.37 17.18
N LEU A 58 -6.46 -13.52 16.54
CA LEU A 58 -7.75 -14.20 16.40
C LEU A 58 -8.26 -14.67 17.76
N GLU A 59 -7.43 -15.36 18.53
CA GLU A 59 -7.78 -15.88 19.85
C GLU A 59 -8.16 -14.77 20.83
N MET A 60 -7.40 -13.67 20.86
CA MET A 60 -7.72 -12.50 21.68
C MET A 60 -9.04 -11.82 21.27
N SER A 61 -9.53 -12.08 20.05
CA SER A 61 -10.80 -11.59 19.53
C SER A 61 -11.95 -12.60 19.66
N GLY A 62 -11.70 -13.76 20.30
CA GLY A 62 -12.69 -14.83 20.46
C GLY A 62 -12.93 -15.68 19.21
N VAL A 63 -11.96 -15.73 18.29
CA VAL A 63 -12.01 -16.52 17.05
C VAL A 63 -11.01 -17.68 17.16
N ASP A 64 -11.50 -18.92 17.04
CA ASP A 64 -10.69 -20.14 17.06
C ASP A 64 -9.77 -20.19 15.83
N SER A 65 -8.45 -20.15 16.07
CA SER A 65 -7.42 -20.12 15.03
C SER A 65 -7.13 -21.48 14.37
N GLU A 66 -7.64 -22.59 14.92
CA GLU A 66 -7.56 -23.91 14.29
C GLU A 66 -8.70 -24.13 13.28
N GLU A 67 -9.83 -23.44 13.45
CA GLU A 67 -10.96 -23.46 12.51
C GLU A 67 -10.87 -22.32 11.48
N TYR A 68 -10.45 -21.12 11.92
CA TYR A 68 -10.46 -19.91 11.10
C TYR A 68 -9.06 -19.36 10.84
N SER A 69 -8.84 -18.94 9.60
CA SER A 69 -7.69 -18.13 9.20
C SER A 69 -8.16 -16.80 8.61
N GLY A 70 -7.26 -15.82 8.59
CA GLY A 70 -7.55 -14.50 8.03
C GLY A 70 -6.32 -13.87 7.40
N PHE A 71 -6.53 -12.88 6.54
CA PHE A 71 -5.48 -12.00 6.07
C PHE A 71 -5.88 -10.55 6.35
N ALA A 72 -4.88 -9.70 6.60
CA ALA A 72 -5.06 -8.27 6.81
C ALA A 72 -4.10 -7.50 5.90
N PHE A 73 -4.49 -6.28 5.53
CA PHE A 73 -3.65 -5.38 4.76
C PHE A 73 -3.92 -3.93 5.15
N GLY A 74 -2.91 -3.08 4.99
CA GLY A 74 -2.98 -1.64 5.29
C GLY A 74 -2.30 -0.82 4.19
N LEU A 75 -2.93 0.29 3.82
CA LEU A 75 -2.44 1.20 2.78
C LEU A 75 -2.66 2.66 3.21
N GLY A 76 -1.72 3.53 2.83
CA GLY A 76 -1.86 4.97 3.02
C GLY A 76 -2.63 5.61 1.86
N GLN A 77 -3.82 6.12 2.14
CA GLN A 77 -4.68 6.72 1.10
C GLN A 77 -4.02 7.94 0.45
N GLU A 78 -3.38 8.79 1.25
CA GLU A 78 -2.63 9.97 0.82
C GLU A 78 -1.45 9.56 -0.06
N ARG A 79 -0.74 8.47 0.29
CA ARG A 79 0.36 7.96 -0.52
C ARG A 79 -0.12 7.56 -1.92
N ILE A 80 -1.24 6.84 -2.00
CA ILE A 80 -1.82 6.44 -3.29
C ILE A 80 -2.28 7.68 -4.06
N ALA A 81 -2.95 8.64 -3.42
CA ALA A 81 -3.39 9.87 -4.06
C ALA A 81 -2.21 10.69 -4.59
N MET A 82 -1.13 10.84 -3.80
CA MET A 82 0.09 11.52 -4.21
C MET A 82 0.72 10.88 -5.43
N LEU A 83 0.83 9.55 -5.45
CA LEU A 83 1.37 8.83 -6.60
C LEU A 83 0.44 8.90 -7.82
N ARG A 84 -0.88 8.82 -7.63
CA ARG A 84 -1.87 8.83 -8.71
C ARG A 84 -1.97 10.19 -9.39
N TYR A 85 -1.96 11.26 -8.61
CA TYR A 85 -2.20 12.63 -9.07
C TYR A 85 -0.93 13.49 -9.15
N GLY A 86 0.22 12.96 -8.75
CA GLY A 86 1.48 13.71 -8.75
C GLY A 86 1.53 14.82 -7.71
N ILE A 87 0.84 14.65 -6.57
CA ILE A 87 0.86 15.61 -5.46
C ILE A 87 2.21 15.47 -4.76
N ASN A 88 2.98 16.55 -4.73
CA ASN A 88 4.35 16.55 -4.23
C ASN A 88 4.46 16.85 -2.72
N ASP A 89 3.39 17.36 -2.10
CA ASP A 89 3.36 17.74 -0.70
C ASP A 89 2.10 17.23 -0.01
N ILE A 90 2.27 16.38 1.01
CA ILE A 90 1.18 15.78 1.77
C ILE A 90 0.37 16.83 2.55
N ARG A 91 0.96 17.99 2.85
CA ARG A 91 0.27 19.07 3.60
C ARG A 91 -0.90 19.65 2.82
N GLY A 92 -0.89 19.54 1.49
CA GLY A 92 -2.00 19.98 0.64
C GLY A 92 -3.34 19.36 1.03
N PHE A 93 -3.35 18.13 1.54
CA PHE A 93 -4.57 17.46 2.01
C PHE A 93 -5.17 18.09 3.27
N TYR A 94 -4.37 18.80 4.08
CA TYR A 94 -4.77 19.27 5.41
C TYR A 94 -4.87 20.80 5.52
N GLN A 95 -4.34 21.56 4.55
CA GLN A 95 -4.31 23.02 4.60
C GLN A 95 -5.66 23.69 4.30
N GLY A 96 -6.63 22.96 3.71
CA GLY A 96 -7.93 23.52 3.35
C GLY A 96 -7.88 24.55 2.20
N ASP A 97 -6.83 24.53 1.38
CA ASP A 97 -6.74 25.41 0.21
C ASP A 97 -7.77 24.98 -0.86
N VAL A 98 -8.77 25.81 -1.08
CA VAL A 98 -9.83 25.55 -2.05
C VAL A 98 -9.27 25.27 -3.46
N ARG A 99 -8.16 25.93 -3.85
CA ARG A 99 -7.53 25.73 -5.17
C ARG A 99 -6.95 24.33 -5.34
N PHE A 100 -6.58 23.69 -4.23
CA PHE A 100 -6.16 22.28 -4.25
C PHE A 100 -7.37 21.38 -4.48
N SER A 101 -8.43 21.54 -3.68
CA SER A 101 -9.64 20.72 -3.78
C SER A 101 -10.33 20.83 -5.15
N GLU A 102 -10.29 22.00 -5.78
CA GLU A 102 -10.90 22.24 -7.08
C GLU A 102 -10.25 21.48 -8.25
N GLN A 103 -9.01 21.01 -8.10
CA GLN A 103 -8.32 20.21 -9.13
C GLN A 103 -8.86 18.77 -9.25
N PHE A 104 -9.72 18.34 -8.32
CA PHE A 104 -10.21 16.95 -8.22
C PHE A 104 -11.74 16.84 -8.29
N LYS A 105 -12.42 17.89 -8.80
CA LYS A 105 -13.86 17.85 -9.09
C LYS A 105 -14.19 16.93 -10.26
#